data_AF-A0A535T443-F1
#
_entry.id   AF-A0A535T443-F1
#
_cell.length_a   1.000
_cell.length_b   1.000
_cell.length_c   1.000
_cell.angle_alpha   90.00
_cell.angle_beta   90.00
_cell.angle_gamma   90.00
#
_symmetry.space_group_name_H-M   'P 1'
#
loop_
_entity.id
_entity.type
_entity.pdbx_description
1 polymer ?
#
loop_
_entity_poly.entity_id
_entity_poly.type
_entity_poly.pdbx_seq_one_letter_code
_entity_poly.pdbx_strand_id
1 'polypeptide(L)'
;MEEVELFESVPNFSEGKDRAVIDSIAAAAEMAHVLDVDPDPDHHRAVVSLLAPRERLIEALLGAVAAAAERIDLRKHAGVHPRVGAADVLPIVPIGTTTIDACRGVAHEVGHRIWTDLQIPVFFYGYGAEWSLADIRAGRAQPDLGGPALHPAAGAVCVGARGPLVAFNVLLPDTPVGEARRVAKSLRESAGGVRGVQALAFELTGGRIQLSMNLFRVGESPPESVIEELRRRGVHLGDQQVVGLCPAVAASEAASGRILEARVGAAAAREGARRARRAGGDELAALGQRLATEAESLSALHSSQEELLAGAERCAALAPVLQAAVLLDAELQSMAQLAARGLRDALSEATRLRYAARMNISPASVPALTDPTARCC
;
A
#
# COMPACT_ATOMS: atom_id res chain seq x y z
N MET A 1 16.60 21.19 -5.55
CA MET A 1 16.38 20.79 -4.14
C MET A 1 16.81 19.35 -3.99
N GLU A 2 17.35 18.99 -2.83
CA GLU A 2 17.81 17.63 -2.54
C GLU A 2 16.62 16.67 -2.47
N GLU A 3 16.76 15.45 -2.98
CA GLU A 3 15.68 14.46 -3.01
C GLU A 3 15.47 13.91 -1.59
N VAL A 4 14.24 14.00 -1.08
CA VAL A 4 13.85 13.46 0.24
C VAL A 4 13.53 11.98 0.11
N GLU A 5 14.12 11.15 0.97
CA GLU A 5 13.74 9.74 1.12
C GLU A 5 12.30 9.62 1.65
N LEU A 6 11.51 8.82 0.96
CA LEU A 6 10.11 8.56 1.31
C LEU A 6 9.95 7.09 1.69
N PHE A 7 9.06 6.84 2.63
CA PHE A 7 8.74 5.50 3.12
C PHE A 7 7.25 5.28 2.96
N GLU A 8 6.87 4.14 2.39
CA GLU A 8 5.50 3.67 2.42
C GLU A 8 5.29 2.85 3.69
N SER A 9 4.12 3.02 4.34
CA SER A 9 3.63 2.06 5.32
C SER A 9 2.19 1.72 5.04
N VAL A 10 1.83 0.46 5.28
CA VAL A 10 0.49 -0.08 5.01
C VAL A 10 -0.09 -0.73 6.29
N PRO A 11 -0.26 0.03 7.39
CA PRO A 11 -0.72 -0.53 8.65
C PRO A 11 -2.10 -1.19 8.55
N ASN A 12 -2.25 -2.31 9.23
CA ASN A 12 -3.47 -3.12 9.31
C ASN A 12 -4.07 -3.03 10.71
N PHE A 13 -5.35 -2.70 10.80
CA PHE A 13 -6.08 -2.55 12.06
C PHE A 13 -7.23 -3.55 12.15
N SER A 14 -7.45 -4.10 13.34
CA SER A 14 -8.53 -5.05 13.64
C SER A 14 -9.87 -4.35 13.87
N GLU A 15 -10.28 -3.53 12.91
CA GLU A 15 -11.59 -2.88 12.84
C GLU A 15 -11.91 -2.70 11.35
N GLY A 16 -13.13 -3.03 10.93
CA GLY A 16 -13.54 -2.97 9.50
C GLY A 16 -14.99 -2.55 9.29
N LYS A 17 -15.72 -2.22 10.36
CA LYS A 17 -17.16 -1.96 10.39
C LYS A 17 -17.46 -0.57 10.95
N ASP A 18 -16.87 -0.21 12.08
CA ASP A 18 -17.07 1.10 12.70
C ASP A 18 -16.24 2.17 12.00
N ARG A 19 -16.92 2.95 11.16
CA ARG A 19 -16.28 4.01 10.38
C ARG A 19 -15.70 5.12 11.26
N ALA A 20 -16.32 5.44 12.39
CA ALA A 20 -15.83 6.48 13.27
C ALA A 20 -14.51 6.07 13.93
N VAL A 21 -14.36 4.81 14.31
CA VAL A 21 -13.09 4.26 14.80
C VAL A 21 -12.02 4.32 13.71
N ILE A 22 -12.33 3.85 12.50
CA ILE A 22 -11.37 3.81 11.38
C ILE A 22 -10.92 5.22 10.99
N ASP A 23 -11.85 6.16 10.87
CA ASP A 23 -11.53 7.55 10.53
C ASP A 23 -10.70 8.22 11.64
N SER A 24 -10.94 7.88 12.92
CA SER A 24 -10.13 8.40 14.02
C SER A 24 -8.69 7.87 14.01
N ILE A 25 -8.48 6.61 13.60
CA ILE A 25 -7.15 6.02 13.45
C ILE A 25 -6.42 6.67 12.27
N ALA A 26 -7.11 6.85 11.14
CA ALA A 26 -6.53 7.53 9.98
C ALA A 26 -6.21 9.00 10.27
N ALA A 27 -7.05 9.70 11.02
CA ALA A 27 -6.80 11.08 11.46
C ALA A 27 -5.59 11.16 12.41
N ALA A 28 -5.40 10.18 13.30
CA ALA A 28 -4.23 10.13 14.18
C ALA A 28 -2.90 9.87 13.42
N ALA A 29 -2.97 9.47 12.15
CA ALA A 29 -1.83 9.33 11.25
C ALA A 29 -1.51 10.60 10.43
N GLU A 30 -2.11 11.76 10.74
CA GLU A 30 -2.01 12.98 9.92
C GLU A 30 -0.59 13.54 9.75
N MET A 31 0.35 13.11 10.59
CA MET A 31 1.77 13.43 10.40
C MET A 31 2.30 12.87 9.08
N ALA A 32 1.71 11.81 8.53
CA ALA A 32 1.99 11.29 7.19
C ALA A 32 0.90 11.66 6.18
N HIS A 33 1.18 11.51 4.89
CA HIS A 33 0.15 11.58 3.87
C HIS A 33 -0.68 10.30 3.90
N VAL A 34 -1.95 10.40 4.27
CA VAL A 34 -2.92 9.30 4.14
C VAL A 34 -3.32 9.16 2.67
N LEU A 35 -2.78 8.13 2.02
CA LEU A 35 -3.01 7.83 0.62
C LEU A 35 -4.36 7.12 0.40
N ASP A 36 -4.70 6.18 1.28
CA ASP A 36 -5.91 5.38 1.17
C ASP A 36 -6.35 4.84 2.53
N VAL A 37 -7.66 4.60 2.69
CA VAL A 37 -8.27 3.97 3.87
C VAL A 37 -9.28 2.95 3.36
N ASP A 38 -8.95 1.67 3.48
CA ASP A 38 -9.71 0.55 2.91
C ASP A 38 -10.28 -0.33 4.02
N PRO A 39 -11.52 -0.07 4.48
CA PRO A 39 -12.21 -0.93 5.42
C PRO A 39 -12.75 -2.19 4.73
N ASP A 40 -12.61 -3.34 5.40
CA ASP A 40 -13.14 -4.62 4.97
C ASP A 40 -14.06 -5.19 6.07
N PRO A 41 -15.39 -4.99 5.96
CA PRO A 41 -16.35 -5.49 6.93
C PRO A 41 -16.41 -7.02 7.01
N ASP A 42 -16.16 -7.73 5.90
CA ASP A 42 -16.18 -9.19 5.84
C ASP A 42 -14.99 -9.77 6.63
N HIS A 43 -13.81 -9.18 6.48
CA HIS A 43 -12.60 -9.55 7.24
C HIS A 43 -12.52 -8.91 8.63
N HIS A 44 -13.37 -7.90 8.90
CA HIS A 44 -13.35 -7.05 10.08
C HIS A 44 -11.96 -6.44 10.34
N ARG A 45 -11.38 -5.90 9.27
CA ARG A 45 -10.04 -5.32 9.21
C ARG A 45 -10.05 -4.05 8.35
N ALA A 46 -9.20 -3.09 8.66
CA ALA A 46 -8.95 -1.93 7.82
C ALA A 46 -7.47 -1.85 7.48
N VAL A 47 -7.19 -1.45 6.24
CA VAL A 47 -5.85 -1.14 5.76
C VAL A 47 -5.76 0.37 5.55
N VAL A 48 -4.74 0.99 6.09
CA VAL A 48 -4.45 2.40 5.82
C VAL A 48 -3.12 2.47 5.07
N SER A 49 -3.06 3.22 3.98
CA SER A 49 -1.82 3.44 3.22
C SER A 49 -1.27 4.82 3.53
N LEU A 50 -0.01 4.87 3.95
CA LEU A 50 0.69 6.08 4.40
C LEU A 50 1.96 6.29 3.58
N LEU A 51 2.31 7.55 3.35
CA LEU A 51 3.58 7.97 2.76
C LEU A 51 4.14 9.17 3.50
N ALA A 52 5.39 9.10 3.92
CA ALA A 52 6.08 10.24 4.54
C ALA A 52 7.61 10.06 4.56
N PRO A 53 8.36 11.14 4.80
CA PRO A 53 9.72 11.06 5.29
C PRO A 53 9.79 10.35 6.65
N ARG A 54 10.99 9.88 7.02
CA ARG A 54 11.25 9.03 8.19
C ARG A 54 10.55 9.50 9.46
N GLU A 55 10.85 10.71 9.93
CA GLU A 55 10.40 11.20 11.24
C GLU A 55 8.89 11.32 11.29
N ARG A 56 8.31 11.87 10.22
CA ARG A 56 6.85 12.03 10.06
C ARG A 56 6.12 10.69 9.99
N LEU A 57 6.71 9.68 9.35
CA LEU A 57 6.13 8.34 9.30
C LEU A 57 6.09 7.69 10.67
N ILE A 58 7.18 7.82 11.46
CA ILE A 58 7.26 7.24 12.81
C ILE A 58 6.17 7.84 13.71
N GLU A 59 6.03 9.17 13.74
CA GLU A 59 4.98 9.82 14.53
C GLU A 59 3.56 9.42 14.08
N ALA A 60 3.33 9.34 12.76
CA ALA A 60 2.04 8.93 12.22
C ALA A 60 1.66 7.49 12.64
N LEU A 61 2.62 6.56 12.61
CA LEU A 61 2.40 5.19 13.01
C LEU A 61 2.14 5.06 14.51
N LEU A 62 2.88 5.81 15.35
CA LEU A 62 2.64 5.82 16.80
C LEU A 62 1.28 6.40 17.15
N GLY A 63 0.87 7.50 16.52
CA GLY A 63 -0.46 8.09 16.67
C GLY A 63 -1.56 7.10 16.29
N ALA A 64 -1.42 6.42 15.14
CA ALA A 64 -2.38 5.43 14.69
C ALA A 64 -2.47 4.20 15.61
N VAL A 65 -1.33 3.70 16.11
CA VAL A 65 -1.30 2.56 17.06
C VAL A 65 -1.94 2.95 18.39
N ALA A 66 -1.64 4.13 18.92
CA ALA A 66 -2.26 4.64 20.14
C ALA A 66 -3.78 4.77 19.99
N ALA A 67 -4.24 5.40 18.90
CA ALA A 67 -5.66 5.55 18.62
C ALA A 67 -6.39 4.20 18.49
N ALA A 68 -5.75 3.22 17.85
CA ALA A 68 -6.28 1.86 17.72
C ALA A 68 -6.35 1.14 19.07
N ALA A 69 -5.30 1.23 19.90
CA ALA A 69 -5.25 0.60 21.21
C ALA A 69 -6.31 1.17 22.18
N GLU A 70 -6.66 2.45 22.05
CA GLU A 70 -7.70 3.10 22.85
C GLU A 70 -9.12 2.67 22.43
N ARG A 71 -9.34 2.41 21.14
CA ARG A 71 -10.69 2.27 20.55
C ARG A 71 -11.08 0.83 20.22
N ILE A 72 -10.11 -0.05 20.06
CA ILE A 72 -10.34 -1.45 19.67
C ILE A 72 -10.05 -2.37 20.86
N ASP A 73 -11.06 -3.12 21.28
CA ASP A 73 -10.94 -4.17 22.29
C ASP A 73 -10.95 -5.55 21.61
N LEU A 74 -9.78 -6.17 21.44
CA LEU A 74 -9.65 -7.47 20.77
C LEU A 74 -10.43 -8.60 21.43
N ARG A 75 -10.75 -8.47 22.73
CA ARG A 75 -11.55 -9.48 23.44
C ARG A 75 -12.99 -9.55 22.91
N LYS A 76 -13.44 -8.48 22.24
CA LYS A 76 -14.75 -8.37 21.60
C LYS A 76 -14.67 -8.48 20.08
N HIS A 77 -13.47 -8.49 19.51
CA HIS A 77 -13.26 -8.55 18.07
C HIS A 77 -13.47 -9.98 17.54
N ALA A 78 -14.37 -10.08 16.56
CA ALA A 78 -14.59 -11.29 15.77
C ALA A 78 -14.51 -10.96 14.28
N GLY A 79 -13.53 -11.55 13.58
CA GLY A 79 -13.31 -11.41 12.14
C GLY A 79 -12.68 -12.68 11.57
N VAL A 80 -12.87 -12.94 10.28
CA VAL A 80 -12.31 -14.16 9.63
C VAL A 80 -10.80 -14.04 9.37
N HIS A 81 -10.26 -12.82 9.35
CA HIS A 81 -8.84 -12.60 9.11
C HIS A 81 -8.00 -12.88 10.38
N PRO A 82 -6.92 -13.67 10.28
CA PRO A 82 -6.00 -13.87 11.39
C PRO A 82 -5.38 -12.55 11.88
N ARG A 83 -5.31 -12.37 13.19
CA ARG A 83 -4.79 -11.16 13.85
C ARG A 83 -4.17 -11.45 15.21
N VAL A 84 -3.20 -10.63 15.59
CA VAL A 84 -2.47 -10.59 16.86
C VAL A 84 -2.80 -9.31 17.63
N GLY A 85 -3.04 -8.20 16.93
CA GLY A 85 -3.15 -6.87 17.52
C GLY A 85 -4.35 -6.03 17.08
N ALA A 86 -4.72 -5.04 17.90
CA ALA A 86 -5.63 -3.96 17.51
C ALA A 86 -5.04 -3.17 16.33
N ALA A 87 -3.77 -2.78 16.44
CA ALA A 87 -2.89 -2.56 15.32
C ALA A 87 -2.12 -3.86 15.07
N ASP A 88 -2.48 -4.59 14.02
CA ASP A 88 -2.00 -5.96 13.80
C ASP A 88 -0.61 -5.99 13.16
N VAL A 89 -0.46 -5.29 12.03
CA VAL A 89 0.78 -5.32 11.23
C VAL A 89 1.10 -3.93 10.72
N LEU A 90 2.35 -3.49 10.93
CA LEU A 90 2.92 -2.23 10.46
C LEU A 90 4.13 -2.53 9.54
N PRO A 91 3.89 -2.74 8.24
CA PRO A 91 4.98 -2.88 7.28
C PRO A 91 5.59 -1.52 6.96
N ILE A 92 6.92 -1.44 6.88
CA ILE A 92 7.66 -0.36 6.23
C ILE A 92 8.18 -0.88 4.89
N VAL A 93 7.81 -0.20 3.81
CA VAL A 93 8.01 -0.66 2.45
C VAL A 93 8.88 0.36 1.71
N PRO A 94 9.94 -0.10 1.00
CA PRO A 94 10.78 0.78 0.21
C PRO A 94 9.98 1.32 -0.98
N ILE A 95 10.11 2.63 -1.22
CA ILE A 95 9.48 3.31 -2.35
C ILE A 95 10.45 4.35 -2.91
N GLY A 96 10.49 4.49 -4.24
CA GLY A 96 11.48 5.33 -4.90
C GLY A 96 12.91 4.80 -4.70
N THR A 97 13.79 5.61 -4.14
CA THR A 97 15.22 5.31 -3.94
C THR A 97 15.53 4.71 -2.57
N THR A 98 14.53 4.67 -1.67
CA THR A 98 14.69 4.17 -0.29
C THR A 98 15.04 2.69 -0.27
N THR A 99 16.06 2.33 0.51
CA THR A 99 16.51 0.94 0.64
C THR A 99 15.70 0.14 1.68
N ILE A 100 15.69 -1.18 1.55
CA ILE A 100 15.04 -2.05 2.54
C ILE A 100 15.75 -2.03 3.90
N ASP A 101 17.06 -1.79 3.93
CA ASP A 101 17.82 -1.60 5.18
C ASP A 101 17.38 -0.32 5.91
N ALA A 102 17.18 0.78 5.18
CA ALA A 102 16.61 2.00 5.74
C ALA A 102 15.21 1.74 6.32
N CYS A 103 14.37 1.00 5.61
CA CYS A 103 13.05 0.58 6.08
C CYS A 103 13.14 -0.28 7.35
N ARG A 104 14.11 -1.18 7.44
CA ARG A 104 14.36 -1.98 8.65
C ARG A 104 14.74 -1.08 9.82
N GLY A 105 15.60 -0.08 9.58
CA GLY A 105 15.94 0.92 10.57
C GLY A 105 14.73 1.69 11.11
N VAL A 106 13.78 2.07 10.23
CA VAL A 106 12.51 2.69 10.65
C VAL A 106 11.64 1.72 11.45
N ALA A 107 11.50 0.48 10.97
CA ALA A 107 10.68 -0.55 11.62
C ALA A 107 11.13 -0.82 13.06
N HIS A 108 12.45 -0.93 13.29
CA HIS A 108 13.01 -1.10 14.63
C HIS A 108 12.74 0.10 15.53
N GLU A 109 12.92 1.32 15.03
CA GLU A 109 12.66 2.53 15.82
C GLU A 109 11.17 2.65 16.22
N VAL A 110 10.26 2.41 15.26
CA VAL A 110 8.81 2.34 15.53
C VAL A 110 8.51 1.28 16.59
N GLY A 111 9.06 0.07 16.46
CA GLY A 111 8.86 -1.01 17.43
C GLY A 111 9.34 -0.64 18.84
N HIS A 112 10.53 -0.06 18.97
CA HIS A 112 11.05 0.41 20.25
C HIS A 112 10.17 1.49 20.89
N ARG A 113 9.65 2.43 20.09
CA ARG A 113 8.75 3.48 20.60
C ARG A 113 7.35 2.96 20.93
N ILE A 114 6.81 2.02 20.17
CA ILE A 114 5.53 1.35 20.53
C ILE A 114 5.65 0.69 21.91
N TRP A 115 6.75 -0.03 22.15
CA TRP A 115 6.97 -0.62 23.47
C TRP A 115 7.16 0.44 24.55
N THR A 116 8.09 1.38 24.35
CA THR A 116 8.47 2.35 25.39
C THR A 116 7.31 3.30 25.73
N ASP A 117 6.64 3.84 24.72
CA ASP A 117 5.66 4.92 24.87
C ASP A 117 4.24 4.37 25.13
N LEU A 118 3.89 3.24 24.51
CA LEU A 118 2.52 2.68 24.56
C LEU A 118 2.41 1.40 25.39
N GLN A 119 3.53 0.80 25.80
CA GLN A 119 3.58 -0.46 26.56
C GLN A 119 2.81 -1.61 25.86
N ILE A 120 2.84 -1.63 24.52
CA ILE A 120 2.28 -2.71 23.70
C ILE A 120 3.42 -3.60 23.23
N PRO A 121 3.36 -4.93 23.44
CA PRO A 121 4.39 -5.84 22.98
C PRO A 121 4.55 -5.83 21.47
N VAL A 122 5.78 -6.04 20.99
CA VAL A 122 6.13 -5.96 19.57
C VAL A 122 6.80 -7.24 19.10
N PHE A 123 6.39 -7.69 17.91
CA PHE A 123 7.11 -8.68 17.12
C PHE A 123 7.77 -8.01 15.93
N PHE A 124 9.03 -8.28 15.69
CA PHE A 124 9.69 -7.93 14.44
C PHE A 124 9.45 -9.03 13.40
N TYR A 125 9.12 -8.64 12.17
CA TYR A 125 8.90 -9.58 11.06
C TYR A 125 9.47 -9.06 9.74
N GLY A 126 9.57 -9.94 8.75
CA GLY A 126 10.03 -9.57 7.41
C GLY A 126 11.56 -9.59 7.29
N TYR A 127 12.12 -8.60 6.57
CA TYR A 127 13.53 -8.56 6.21
C TYR A 127 14.43 -8.51 7.45
N GLY A 128 15.21 -9.58 7.65
CA GLY A 128 16.14 -9.74 8.77
C GLY A 128 15.51 -10.28 10.06
N ALA A 129 14.23 -10.65 10.07
CA ALA A 129 13.57 -11.25 11.23
C ALA A 129 13.58 -12.79 11.17
N GLU A 130 13.58 -13.43 12.34
CA GLU A 130 13.55 -14.90 12.46
C GLU A 130 12.18 -15.49 12.08
N TRP A 131 11.11 -14.87 12.54
CA TRP A 131 9.77 -15.43 12.44
C TRP A 131 8.95 -14.78 11.32
N SER A 132 8.23 -15.60 10.56
CA SER A 132 7.25 -15.09 9.61
C SER A 132 5.99 -14.59 10.33
N LEU A 133 5.23 -13.71 9.68
CA LEU A 133 3.93 -13.28 10.18
C LEU A 133 2.96 -14.47 10.40
N ALA A 134 3.09 -15.52 9.60
CA ALA A 134 2.30 -16.75 9.77
C ALA A 134 2.71 -17.54 11.02
N ASP A 135 4.01 -17.54 11.38
CA ASP A 135 4.50 -18.17 12.61
C ASP A 135 4.05 -17.42 13.85
N ILE A 136 4.14 -16.08 13.82
CA ILE A 136 3.68 -15.20 14.90
C ILE A 136 2.18 -15.41 15.13
N ARG A 137 1.36 -15.34 14.08
CA ARG A 137 -0.09 -15.57 14.16
C ARG A 137 -0.48 -16.99 14.58
N ALA A 138 0.42 -17.96 14.41
CA ALA A 138 0.23 -19.33 14.88
C ALA A 138 0.70 -19.54 16.33
N GLY A 139 1.20 -18.51 17.01
CA GLY A 139 1.70 -18.60 18.39
C GLY A 139 3.03 -19.34 18.53
N ARG A 140 3.82 -19.43 17.45
CA ARG A 140 5.14 -20.09 17.44
C ARG A 140 6.29 -19.19 17.92
N ALA A 141 6.05 -17.89 17.99
CA ALA A 141 7.04 -16.89 18.38
C ALA A 141 6.68 -16.23 19.73
N GLN A 142 7.68 -15.63 20.39
CA GLN A 142 7.48 -14.72 21.53
C GLN A 142 7.77 -13.27 21.11
N PRO A 143 7.15 -12.26 21.75
CA PRO A 143 7.42 -10.86 21.42
C PRO A 143 8.90 -10.52 21.62
N ASP A 144 9.50 -9.85 20.64
CA ASP A 144 10.87 -9.33 20.73
C ASP A 144 11.00 -8.23 21.78
N LEU A 145 9.93 -7.45 21.98
CA LEU A 145 9.85 -6.40 22.99
C LEU A 145 8.57 -6.55 23.82
N GLY A 146 8.67 -6.35 25.13
CA GLY A 146 7.51 -6.31 26.04
C GLY A 146 6.86 -7.66 26.38
N GLY A 147 7.47 -8.79 25.98
CA GLY A 147 6.95 -10.14 26.24
C GLY A 147 7.21 -10.68 27.66
N PRO A 148 6.76 -11.92 27.95
CA PRO A 148 6.09 -12.86 27.04
C PRO A 148 4.56 -12.69 26.94
N ALA A 149 3.95 -11.89 27.83
CA ALA A 149 2.51 -11.65 27.80
C ALA A 149 2.13 -10.62 26.72
N LEU A 150 0.93 -10.74 26.16
CA LEU A 150 0.35 -9.75 25.24
C LEU A 150 -0.44 -8.69 26.02
N HIS A 151 -0.65 -7.52 25.43
CA HIS A 151 -1.52 -6.51 26.04
C HIS A 151 -2.98 -7.03 26.10
N PRO A 152 -3.68 -6.95 27.25
CA PRO A 152 -4.97 -7.63 27.44
C PRO A 152 -6.07 -7.26 26.45
N ALA A 153 -6.12 -6.00 26.01
CA ALA A 153 -7.13 -5.51 25.07
C ALA A 153 -6.57 -5.27 23.65
N ALA A 154 -5.30 -4.88 23.55
CA ALA A 154 -4.68 -4.45 22.28
C ALA A 154 -3.84 -5.54 21.63
N GLY A 155 -3.52 -6.63 22.34
CA GLY A 155 -2.69 -7.71 21.83
C GLY A 155 -1.22 -7.30 21.68
N ALA A 156 -0.65 -7.49 20.50
CA ALA A 156 0.70 -7.07 20.15
C ALA A 156 0.77 -6.58 18.70
N VAL A 157 1.79 -5.79 18.39
CA VAL A 157 1.98 -5.23 17.05
C VAL A 157 3.11 -5.96 16.31
N CYS A 158 2.86 -6.40 15.08
CA CYS A 158 3.91 -6.93 14.20
C CYS A 158 4.49 -5.79 13.36
N VAL A 159 5.73 -5.39 13.59
CA VAL A 159 6.39 -4.29 12.86
C VAL A 159 7.52 -4.85 12.02
N GLY A 160 7.69 -4.41 10.77
CA GLY A 160 8.68 -5.05 9.91
C GLY A 160 8.96 -4.34 8.62
N ALA A 161 10.15 -4.58 8.06
CA ALA A 161 10.48 -4.15 6.71
C ALA A 161 10.17 -5.26 5.71
N ARG A 162 9.57 -4.93 4.57
CA ARG A 162 9.31 -5.90 3.49
C ARG A 162 9.34 -5.21 2.13
N GLY A 163 9.52 -6.00 1.07
CA GLY A 163 9.29 -5.52 -0.29
C GLY A 163 7.82 -5.20 -0.58
N PRO A 164 7.53 -4.61 -1.75
CA PRO A 164 6.17 -4.36 -2.22
C PRO A 164 5.31 -5.63 -2.23
N LEU A 165 4.03 -5.47 -1.97
CA LEU A 165 3.06 -6.57 -1.92
C LEU A 165 1.73 -6.06 -2.46
N VAL A 166 1.09 -6.84 -3.34
CA VAL A 166 -0.28 -6.60 -3.79
C VAL A 166 -1.19 -7.63 -3.14
N ALA A 167 -2.15 -7.16 -2.35
CA ALA A 167 -3.22 -7.99 -1.82
C ALA A 167 -4.34 -8.05 -2.88
N PHE A 168 -4.54 -9.24 -3.45
CA PHE A 168 -5.41 -9.47 -4.59
C PHE A 168 -6.37 -10.61 -4.29
N ASN A 169 -7.67 -10.29 -4.30
CA ASN A 169 -8.74 -11.20 -3.98
C ASN A 169 -9.57 -11.51 -5.23
N VAL A 170 -10.07 -12.74 -5.32
CA VAL A 170 -10.95 -13.19 -6.40
C VAL A 170 -12.12 -13.95 -5.80
N LEU A 171 -13.35 -13.57 -6.15
CA LEU A 171 -14.53 -14.36 -5.81
C LEU A 171 -14.55 -15.64 -6.64
N LEU A 172 -14.98 -16.74 -6.03
CA LEU A 172 -15.12 -18.05 -6.66
C LEU A 172 -16.60 -18.47 -6.65
N PRO A 173 -17.39 -18.06 -7.66
CA PRO A 173 -18.80 -18.44 -7.75
C PRO A 173 -18.97 -19.96 -7.79
N ASP A 174 -20.04 -20.45 -7.17
CA ASP A 174 -20.44 -21.86 -7.17
C ASP A 174 -19.34 -22.85 -6.71
N THR A 175 -18.33 -22.34 -5.99
CA THR A 175 -17.17 -23.13 -5.56
C THR A 175 -17.29 -23.45 -4.08
N PRO A 176 -17.36 -24.73 -3.66
CA PRO A 176 -17.38 -25.09 -2.24
C PRO A 176 -16.09 -24.67 -1.52
N VAL A 177 -16.18 -24.25 -0.26
CA VAL A 177 -15.02 -23.80 0.53
C VAL A 177 -13.88 -24.84 0.59
N GLY A 178 -14.21 -26.13 0.59
CA GLY A 178 -13.23 -27.21 0.56
C GLY A 178 -12.41 -27.25 -0.73
N GLU A 179 -13.03 -26.91 -1.86
CA GLU A 179 -12.37 -26.79 -3.15
C GLU A 179 -11.52 -25.52 -3.23
N ALA A 180 -12.06 -24.39 -2.80
CA ALA A 180 -11.31 -23.14 -2.73
C ALA A 180 -10.05 -23.27 -1.86
N ARG A 181 -10.11 -24.00 -0.74
CA ARG A 181 -8.94 -24.32 0.10
C ARG A 181 -7.90 -25.17 -0.64
N ARG A 182 -8.31 -26.12 -1.49
CA ARG A 182 -7.39 -26.91 -2.33
C ARG A 182 -6.72 -26.02 -3.38
N VAL A 183 -7.50 -25.17 -4.06
CA VAL A 183 -6.99 -24.19 -5.02
C VAL A 183 -5.96 -23.28 -4.35
N ALA A 184 -6.33 -22.65 -3.23
CA ALA A 184 -5.43 -21.79 -2.45
C ALA A 184 -4.13 -22.50 -2.07
N LYS A 185 -4.20 -23.74 -1.55
CA LYS A 185 -3.00 -24.52 -1.20
C LYS A 185 -2.11 -24.77 -2.42
N SER A 186 -2.71 -25.14 -3.56
CA SER A 186 -1.98 -25.46 -4.79
C SER A 186 -1.34 -24.24 -5.48
N LEU A 187 -1.79 -23.01 -5.16
CA LEU A 187 -1.22 -21.78 -5.72
C LEU A 187 0.00 -21.30 -4.97
N ARG A 188 0.16 -21.66 -3.69
CA ARG A 188 1.24 -21.15 -2.85
C ARG A 188 2.61 -21.57 -3.38
N GLU A 189 3.56 -20.64 -3.40
CA GLU A 189 4.96 -20.95 -3.71
C GLU A 189 5.51 -22.06 -2.80
N SER A 190 5.14 -22.03 -1.50
CA SER A 190 5.55 -23.04 -0.51
C SER A 190 5.07 -24.47 -0.83
N ALA A 191 4.12 -24.62 -1.75
CA ALA A 191 3.59 -25.90 -2.21
C ALA A 191 3.99 -26.21 -3.67
N GLY A 192 4.97 -25.50 -4.22
CA GLY A 192 5.40 -25.62 -5.62
C GLY A 192 4.46 -24.95 -6.62
N GLY A 193 3.60 -24.04 -6.15
CA GLY A 193 2.66 -23.28 -6.98
C GLY A 193 3.33 -22.08 -7.68
N VAL A 194 2.57 -21.00 -7.81
CA VAL A 194 3.04 -19.78 -8.48
C VAL A 194 4.08 -19.08 -7.58
N ARG A 195 5.20 -18.65 -8.17
CA ARG A 195 6.20 -17.86 -7.44
C ARG A 195 5.60 -16.56 -6.95
N GLY A 196 6.01 -16.10 -5.79
CA GLY A 196 5.52 -14.82 -5.27
C GLY A 196 4.10 -14.88 -4.71
N VAL A 197 3.46 -16.05 -4.61
CA VAL A 197 2.05 -16.16 -4.20
C VAL A 197 1.90 -16.83 -2.84
N GLN A 198 1.20 -16.15 -1.93
CA GLN A 198 0.52 -16.75 -0.79
C GLN A 198 -0.99 -16.66 -1.03
N ALA A 199 -1.74 -17.67 -0.60
CA ALA A 199 -3.18 -17.71 -0.85
C ALA A 199 -3.94 -18.36 0.31
N LEU A 200 -5.10 -17.80 0.66
CA LEU A 200 -6.07 -18.34 1.62
C LEU A 200 -7.46 -18.34 0.98
N ALA A 201 -8.34 -19.19 1.50
CA ALA A 201 -9.73 -19.22 1.08
C ALA A 201 -10.62 -18.89 2.27
N PHE A 202 -11.51 -17.93 2.07
CA PHE A 202 -12.45 -17.45 3.08
C PHE A 202 -13.89 -17.68 2.60
N GLU A 203 -14.75 -17.98 3.57
CA GLU A 203 -16.19 -17.93 3.40
C GLU A 203 -16.65 -16.58 3.98
N LEU A 204 -17.17 -15.72 3.12
CA LEU A 204 -17.61 -14.36 3.46
C LEU A 204 -19.10 -14.35 3.79
N THR A 205 -19.61 -13.18 4.18
CA THR A 205 -21.05 -12.99 4.42
C THR A 205 -21.87 -13.38 3.20
N GLY A 206 -22.97 -14.11 3.43
CA GLY A 206 -23.86 -14.58 2.37
C GLY A 206 -23.39 -15.85 1.65
N GLY A 207 -22.43 -16.59 2.21
CA GLY A 207 -21.93 -17.85 1.63
C GLY A 207 -21.03 -17.67 0.40
N ARG A 208 -20.60 -16.42 0.13
CA ARG A 208 -19.67 -16.12 -0.97
C ARG A 208 -18.29 -16.67 -0.62
N ILE A 209 -17.65 -17.33 -1.57
CA ILE A 209 -16.29 -17.84 -1.39
C ILE A 209 -15.30 -16.91 -2.06
N GLN A 210 -14.26 -16.54 -1.32
CA GLN A 210 -13.18 -15.68 -1.80
C GLN A 210 -11.84 -16.38 -1.67
N LEU A 211 -11.07 -16.34 -2.75
CA LEU A 211 -9.65 -16.63 -2.75
C LEU A 211 -8.89 -15.32 -2.50
N SER A 212 -8.26 -15.21 -1.33
CA SER A 212 -7.46 -14.05 -0.95
C SER A 212 -5.98 -14.36 -1.15
N MET A 213 -5.26 -13.49 -1.86
CA MET A 213 -3.87 -13.72 -2.24
C MET A 213 -3.00 -12.53 -1.89
N ASN A 214 -1.76 -12.81 -1.46
CA ASN A 214 -0.70 -11.82 -1.37
C ASN A 214 0.35 -12.13 -2.43
N LEU A 215 0.62 -11.15 -3.29
CA LEU A 215 1.59 -11.21 -4.37
C LEU A 215 2.83 -10.39 -3.98
N PHE A 216 3.94 -11.05 -3.67
CA PHE A 216 5.17 -10.41 -3.17
C PHE A 216 6.31 -10.35 -4.20
N ARG A 217 6.10 -10.90 -5.42
CA ARG A 217 7.00 -10.77 -6.58
C ARG A 217 6.23 -10.31 -7.79
N VAL A 218 5.63 -9.12 -7.71
CA VAL A 218 4.70 -8.63 -8.75
C VAL A 218 5.33 -8.43 -10.12
N GLY A 219 6.66 -8.27 -10.22
CA GLY A 219 7.37 -8.27 -11.50
C GLY A 219 7.47 -9.66 -12.17
N GLU A 220 7.40 -10.74 -11.39
CA GLU A 220 7.42 -12.13 -11.90
C GLU A 220 6.00 -12.71 -12.01
N SER A 221 5.09 -12.33 -11.12
CA SER A 221 3.75 -12.89 -11.02
C SER A 221 2.73 -11.79 -10.69
N PRO A 222 2.45 -10.90 -11.65
CA PRO A 222 1.43 -9.86 -11.50
C PRO A 222 0.02 -10.49 -11.42
N PRO A 223 -1.00 -9.73 -10.99
CA PRO A 223 -2.37 -10.21 -10.88
C PRO A 223 -2.87 -10.97 -12.12
N GLU A 224 -2.61 -10.45 -13.32
CA GLU A 224 -3.05 -11.06 -14.58
C GLU A 224 -2.47 -12.48 -14.79
N SER A 225 -1.18 -12.69 -14.49
CA SER A 225 -0.57 -14.02 -14.62
C SER A 225 -1.16 -15.03 -13.64
N VAL A 226 -1.54 -14.58 -12.44
CA VAL A 226 -2.22 -15.44 -11.45
C VAL A 226 -3.64 -15.78 -11.91
N ILE A 227 -4.34 -14.82 -12.52
CA ILE A 227 -5.66 -15.02 -13.12
C ILE A 227 -5.59 -16.01 -14.30
N GLU A 228 -4.60 -15.88 -15.18
CA GLU A 228 -4.37 -16.82 -16.28
C GLU A 228 -4.10 -18.24 -15.76
N GLU A 229 -3.29 -18.37 -14.71
CA GLU A 229 -3.00 -19.67 -14.08
C GLU A 229 -4.26 -20.29 -13.46
N LEU A 230 -5.09 -19.48 -12.80
CA LEU A 230 -6.38 -19.92 -12.26
C LEU A 230 -7.32 -20.40 -13.38
N ARG A 231 -7.41 -19.67 -14.49
CA ARG A 231 -8.19 -20.10 -15.67
C ARG A 231 -7.65 -21.39 -16.27
N ARG A 232 -6.32 -21.54 -16.37
CA ARG A 232 -5.67 -22.77 -16.85
C ARG A 232 -6.00 -23.99 -15.98
N ARG A 233 -6.23 -23.77 -14.68
CA ARG A 233 -6.66 -24.80 -13.72
C ARG A 233 -8.18 -25.07 -13.76
N GLY A 234 -8.92 -24.41 -14.65
CA GLY A 234 -10.37 -24.58 -14.78
C GLY A 234 -11.17 -23.92 -13.65
N VAL A 235 -10.59 -22.98 -12.91
CA VAL A 235 -11.28 -22.28 -11.83
C VAL A 235 -12.23 -21.24 -12.43
N HIS A 236 -13.50 -21.27 -12.01
CA HIS A 236 -14.47 -20.24 -12.37
C HIS A 236 -14.22 -18.97 -11.53
N LEU A 237 -13.95 -17.85 -12.19
CA LEU A 237 -13.58 -16.59 -11.56
C LEU A 237 -14.73 -15.60 -11.61
N GLY A 238 -15.05 -15.01 -10.47
CA GLY A 238 -15.93 -13.86 -10.36
C GLY A 238 -15.13 -12.57 -10.22
N ASP A 239 -15.70 -11.63 -9.46
CA ASP A 239 -15.11 -10.30 -9.25
C ASP A 239 -13.71 -10.38 -8.66
N GLN A 240 -12.86 -9.49 -9.16
CA GLN A 240 -11.47 -9.33 -8.76
C GLN A 240 -11.32 -8.03 -7.99
N GLN A 241 -10.50 -8.05 -6.94
CA GLN A 241 -10.36 -6.91 -6.05
C GLN A 241 -8.91 -6.75 -5.62
N VAL A 242 -8.38 -5.54 -5.74
CA VAL A 242 -7.19 -5.11 -5.01
C VAL A 242 -7.61 -4.59 -3.64
N VAL A 243 -6.96 -5.07 -2.57
CA VAL A 243 -7.10 -4.53 -1.21
C VAL A 243 -5.96 -3.52 -0.96
N GLY A 244 -6.31 -2.32 -0.52
CA GLY A 244 -5.41 -1.17 -0.46
C GLY A 244 -5.01 -0.68 -1.85
N LEU A 245 -3.72 -0.37 -2.01
CA LEU A 245 -3.14 0.18 -3.23
C LEU A 245 -2.27 -0.84 -3.98
N CYS A 246 -2.20 -0.68 -5.29
CA CYS A 246 -1.40 -1.49 -6.20
C CYS A 246 -0.34 -0.63 -6.89
N PRO A 247 0.94 -1.03 -6.92
CA PRO A 247 1.95 -0.38 -7.76
C PRO A 247 1.53 -0.37 -9.23
N ALA A 248 1.75 0.74 -9.92
CA ALA A 248 1.32 0.95 -11.31
C ALA A 248 1.84 -0.14 -12.24
N VAL A 249 3.06 -0.61 -12.02
CA VAL A 249 3.71 -1.69 -12.79
C VAL A 249 2.97 -3.04 -12.71
N ALA A 250 2.11 -3.21 -11.70
CA ALA A 250 1.32 -4.41 -11.48
C ALA A 250 -0.19 -4.16 -11.62
N ALA A 251 -0.59 -2.96 -12.05
CA ALA A 251 -1.99 -2.55 -12.08
C ALA A 251 -2.77 -3.31 -13.16
N SER A 252 -3.70 -4.16 -12.73
CA SER A 252 -4.75 -4.74 -13.58
C SER A 252 -5.98 -3.84 -13.61
N GLU A 253 -7.04 -4.24 -14.32
CA GLU A 253 -8.32 -3.52 -14.32
C GLU A 253 -8.86 -3.33 -12.88
N ALA A 254 -8.72 -4.35 -12.02
CA ALA A 254 -9.13 -4.33 -10.62
C ALA A 254 -8.37 -3.31 -9.75
N ALA A 255 -7.26 -2.77 -10.24
CA ALA A 255 -6.50 -1.71 -9.58
C ALA A 255 -6.97 -0.29 -9.97
N SER A 256 -7.94 -0.14 -10.87
CA SER A 256 -8.47 1.18 -11.26
C SER A 256 -8.98 1.95 -10.04
N GLY A 257 -8.54 3.20 -9.90
CA GLY A 257 -8.80 4.03 -8.73
C GLY A 257 -8.01 3.65 -7.46
N ARG A 258 -7.08 2.68 -7.55
CA ARG A 258 -6.25 2.15 -6.46
C ARG A 258 -4.77 2.07 -6.81
N ILE A 259 -4.32 2.86 -7.78
CA ILE A 259 -2.91 2.89 -8.21
C ILE A 259 -2.09 3.71 -7.22
N LEU A 260 -1.03 3.13 -6.66
CA LEU A 260 -0.19 3.72 -5.62
C LEU A 260 0.41 5.06 -6.06
N GLU A 261 1.08 5.07 -7.21
CA GLU A 261 1.78 6.25 -7.73
C GLU A 261 0.80 7.38 -8.08
N ALA A 262 -0.39 7.03 -8.58
CA ALA A 262 -1.47 7.99 -8.81
C ALA A 262 -1.95 8.60 -7.48
N ARG A 263 -2.07 7.80 -6.41
CA ARG A 263 -2.37 8.28 -5.05
C ARG A 263 -1.28 9.17 -4.48
N VAL A 264 -0.01 8.88 -4.75
CA VAL A 264 1.11 9.77 -4.38
C VAL A 264 1.00 11.12 -5.09
N GLY A 265 0.75 11.11 -6.40
CA GLY A 265 0.52 12.34 -7.17
C GLY A 265 -0.68 13.14 -6.64
N ALA A 266 -1.78 12.45 -6.33
CA ALA A 266 -2.96 13.05 -5.73
C ALA A 266 -2.68 13.66 -4.34
N ALA A 267 -1.85 13.00 -3.52
CA ALA A 267 -1.43 13.54 -2.23
C ALA A 267 -0.59 14.82 -2.40
N ALA A 268 0.36 14.82 -3.34
CA ALA A 268 1.15 16.01 -3.65
C ALA A 268 0.27 17.18 -4.13
N ALA A 269 -0.70 16.91 -5.01
CA ALA A 269 -1.67 17.90 -5.48
C ALA A 269 -2.57 18.42 -4.34
N ARG A 270 -3.08 17.55 -3.45
CA ARG A 270 -3.86 17.93 -2.27
C ARG A 270 -3.08 18.85 -1.33
N GLU A 271 -1.83 18.51 -1.06
CA GLU A 271 -0.97 19.30 -0.20
C GLU A 271 -0.63 20.66 -0.84
N GLY A 272 -0.33 20.68 -2.13
CA GLY A 272 -0.20 21.92 -2.91
C GLY A 272 -1.45 22.80 -2.84
N ALA A 273 -2.64 22.20 -2.97
CA ALA A 273 -3.91 22.90 -2.83
C ALA A 273 -4.09 23.52 -1.43
N ARG A 274 -3.71 22.78 -0.38
CA ARG A 274 -3.77 23.26 1.01
C ARG A 274 -2.83 24.44 1.23
N ARG A 275 -1.61 24.38 0.69
CA ARG A 275 -0.64 25.48 0.78
C ARG A 275 -1.12 26.73 0.04
N ALA A 276 -1.64 26.56 -1.17
CA ALA A 276 -2.20 27.67 -1.95
C ALA A 276 -3.34 28.38 -1.18
N ARG A 277 -4.27 27.62 -0.59
CA ARG A 277 -5.34 28.18 0.25
C ARG A 277 -4.82 28.94 1.48
N ARG A 278 -3.75 28.45 2.11
CA ARG A 278 -3.14 29.10 3.28
C ARG A 278 -2.38 30.38 2.93
N ALA A 279 -1.71 30.40 1.78
CA ALA A 279 -0.99 31.58 1.31
C ALA A 279 -1.96 32.74 0.95
N GLY A 280 -3.16 32.41 0.48
CA GLY A 280 -4.23 33.39 0.25
C GLY A 280 -4.06 34.21 -1.04
N GLY A 281 -5.08 35.02 -1.38
CA GLY A 281 -5.16 35.77 -2.63
C GLY A 281 -5.91 35.03 -3.75
N ASP A 282 -6.53 35.77 -4.65
CA ASP A 282 -7.48 35.24 -5.64
C ASP A 282 -6.84 34.22 -6.60
N GLU A 283 -5.61 34.48 -7.05
CA GLU A 283 -4.88 33.59 -7.96
C GLU A 283 -4.52 32.25 -7.29
N LEU A 284 -4.06 32.29 -6.03
CA LEU A 284 -3.71 31.10 -5.27
C LEU A 284 -4.95 30.33 -4.80
N ALA A 285 -6.06 31.01 -4.53
CA ALA A 285 -7.34 30.36 -4.29
C ALA A 285 -7.80 29.58 -5.55
N ALA A 286 -7.72 30.21 -6.73
CA ALA A 286 -8.05 29.55 -8.00
C ALA A 286 -7.11 28.38 -8.31
N LEU A 287 -5.80 28.52 -8.05
CA LEU A 287 -4.83 27.42 -8.16
C LEU A 287 -5.16 26.29 -7.19
N GLY A 288 -5.47 26.62 -5.93
CA GLY A 288 -5.83 25.64 -4.92
C GLY A 288 -7.06 24.82 -5.30
N GLN A 289 -8.05 25.44 -5.94
CA GLN A 289 -9.21 24.71 -6.47
C GLN A 289 -8.82 23.76 -7.60
N ARG A 290 -8.00 24.21 -8.57
CA ARG A 290 -7.52 23.36 -9.67
C ARG A 290 -6.71 22.17 -9.16
N LEU A 291 -5.81 22.39 -8.20
CA LEU A 291 -5.00 21.32 -7.60
C LEU A 291 -5.86 20.34 -6.79
N ALA A 292 -6.94 20.78 -6.16
CA ALA A 292 -7.88 19.89 -5.48
C ALA A 292 -8.62 18.98 -6.47
N THR A 293 -9.13 19.55 -7.57
CA THR A 293 -9.75 18.77 -8.66
C THR A 293 -8.75 17.82 -9.32
N GLU A 294 -7.51 18.26 -9.51
CA GLU A 294 -6.43 17.41 -10.04
C GLU A 294 -6.17 16.21 -9.13
N ALA A 295 -6.17 16.41 -7.81
CA ALA A 295 -6.00 15.33 -6.85
C ALA A 295 -7.15 14.32 -6.87
N GLU A 296 -8.40 14.76 -7.00
CA GLU A 296 -9.56 13.88 -7.15
C GLU A 296 -9.45 13.05 -8.43
N SER A 297 -9.08 13.70 -9.54
CA SER A 297 -8.89 13.04 -10.83
C SER A 297 -7.75 12.02 -10.80
N LEU A 298 -6.59 12.34 -10.22
CA LEU A 298 -5.48 11.39 -10.05
C LEU A 298 -5.88 10.23 -9.14
N SER A 299 -6.71 10.48 -8.13
CA SER A 299 -7.22 9.40 -7.27
C SER A 299 -8.14 8.44 -8.06
N ALA A 300 -8.90 8.93 -9.02
CA ALA A 300 -9.77 8.09 -9.84
C ALA A 300 -9.09 7.45 -11.06
N LEU A 301 -7.75 7.51 -11.18
CA LEU A 301 -7.02 7.07 -12.36
C LEU A 301 -7.25 5.58 -12.66
N HIS A 302 -7.60 5.27 -13.91
CA HIS A 302 -7.75 3.90 -14.40
C HIS A 302 -6.41 3.30 -14.83
N SER A 303 -6.33 1.97 -14.86
CA SER A 303 -5.10 1.23 -15.20
C SER A 303 -4.82 1.10 -16.71
N SER A 304 -5.61 1.77 -17.56
CA SER A 304 -5.37 1.74 -19.01
C SER A 304 -4.06 2.45 -19.37
N GLN A 305 -3.40 1.99 -20.43
CA GLN A 305 -2.10 2.53 -20.85
C GLN A 305 -2.15 4.02 -21.24
N GLU A 306 -3.30 4.50 -21.73
CA GLU A 306 -3.49 5.92 -22.06
C GLU A 306 -3.69 6.76 -20.80
N GLU A 307 -4.46 6.26 -19.84
CA GLU A 307 -4.69 6.90 -18.54
C GLU A 307 -3.41 6.95 -17.71
N LEU A 308 -2.64 5.87 -17.64
CA LEU A 308 -1.34 5.84 -16.96
C LEU A 308 -0.37 6.88 -17.53
N LEU A 309 -0.31 7.01 -18.86
CA LEU A 309 0.53 8.01 -19.52
C LEU A 309 0.03 9.44 -19.21
N ALA A 310 -1.26 9.70 -19.33
CA ALA A 310 -1.84 11.00 -19.01
C ALA A 310 -1.59 11.39 -17.54
N GLY A 311 -1.81 10.45 -16.62
CA GLY A 311 -1.53 10.59 -15.20
C GLY A 311 -0.05 10.88 -14.93
N ALA A 312 0.87 10.21 -15.63
CA ALA A 312 2.30 10.46 -15.50
C ALA A 312 2.69 11.89 -15.85
N GLU A 313 2.17 12.41 -16.97
CA GLU A 313 2.46 13.79 -17.41
C GLU A 313 1.83 14.83 -16.48
N ARG A 314 0.62 14.55 -15.98
CA ARG A 314 -0.04 15.38 -14.96
C ARG A 314 0.75 15.42 -13.65
N CYS A 315 1.23 14.28 -13.16
CA CYS A 315 2.13 14.21 -12.00
C CYS A 315 3.44 14.97 -12.25
N ALA A 316 4.03 14.83 -13.43
CA ALA A 316 5.27 15.54 -13.80
C ALA A 316 5.08 17.07 -13.81
N ALA A 317 3.88 17.56 -14.16
CA ALA A 317 3.55 18.97 -14.17
C ALA A 317 3.34 19.58 -12.78
N LEU A 318 3.11 18.78 -11.72
CA LEU A 318 2.88 19.30 -10.37
C LEU A 318 4.06 20.13 -9.85
N ALA A 319 5.28 19.62 -9.98
CA ALA A 319 6.48 20.29 -9.49
C ALA A 319 6.69 21.69 -10.13
N PRO A 320 6.71 21.86 -11.47
CA PRO A 320 6.87 23.20 -12.06
C PRO A 320 5.70 24.14 -11.74
N VAL A 321 4.46 23.64 -11.65
CA VAL A 321 3.30 24.45 -11.24
C VAL A 321 3.45 24.98 -9.82
N LEU A 322 3.81 24.12 -8.87
CA LEU A 322 4.02 24.51 -7.47
C LEU A 322 5.25 25.42 -7.31
N GLN A 323 6.30 25.21 -8.10
CA GLN A 323 7.50 26.05 -8.09
C GLN A 323 7.16 27.48 -8.55
N ALA A 324 6.38 27.62 -9.61
CA ALA A 324 5.96 28.93 -10.13
C ALA A 324 5.09 29.69 -9.11
N ALA A 325 4.32 28.97 -8.29
CA ALA A 325 3.50 29.54 -7.22
C ALA A 325 4.25 29.72 -5.88
N VAL A 326 5.55 29.37 -5.80
CA VAL A 326 6.35 29.41 -4.57
C VAL A 326 5.76 28.52 -3.46
N LEU A 327 5.20 27.36 -3.84
CA LEU A 327 4.59 26.38 -2.93
C LEU A 327 5.37 25.06 -2.84
N LEU A 328 6.35 24.86 -3.73
CA LEU A 328 7.14 23.63 -3.82
C LEU A 328 8.16 23.54 -2.68
N ASP A 329 8.23 22.38 -2.04
CA ASP A 329 9.35 21.97 -1.20
C ASP A 329 9.93 20.62 -1.67
N ALA A 330 10.98 20.17 -0.98
CA ALA A 330 11.74 18.98 -1.38
C ALA A 330 10.88 17.71 -1.32
N GLU A 331 9.97 17.63 -0.36
CA GLU A 331 9.05 16.50 -0.21
C GLU A 331 8.03 16.44 -1.35
N LEU A 332 7.35 17.57 -1.66
CA LEU A 332 6.41 17.64 -2.78
C LEU A 332 7.10 17.38 -4.12
N GLN A 333 8.35 17.83 -4.27
CA GLN A 333 9.15 17.50 -5.43
C GLN A 333 9.41 16.00 -5.54
N SER A 334 9.88 15.35 -4.46
CA SER A 334 10.09 13.89 -4.43
C SER A 334 8.81 13.13 -4.74
N MET A 335 7.67 13.50 -4.15
CA MET A 335 6.38 12.85 -4.38
C MET A 335 5.93 12.96 -5.84
N ALA A 336 5.98 14.16 -6.42
CA ALA A 336 5.57 14.38 -7.82
C ALA A 336 6.46 13.59 -8.80
N GLN A 337 7.77 13.56 -8.55
CA GLN A 337 8.72 12.82 -9.37
C GLN A 337 8.55 11.30 -9.24
N LEU A 338 8.37 10.80 -8.01
CA LEU A 338 8.08 9.39 -7.74
C LEU A 338 6.82 8.94 -8.47
N ALA A 339 5.73 9.70 -8.33
CA ALA A 339 4.47 9.43 -8.99
C ALA A 339 4.61 9.39 -10.53
N ALA A 340 5.26 10.40 -11.11
CA ALA A 340 5.46 10.49 -12.55
C ALA A 340 6.34 9.34 -13.08
N ARG A 341 7.43 9.00 -12.37
CA ARG A 341 8.33 7.92 -12.77
C ARG A 341 7.63 6.56 -12.73
N GLY A 342 7.02 6.19 -11.61
CA GLY A 342 6.41 4.86 -11.50
C GLY A 342 5.19 4.66 -12.42
N LEU A 343 4.43 5.72 -12.72
CA LEU A 343 3.39 5.65 -13.77
C LEU A 343 3.99 5.43 -15.17
N ARG A 344 5.15 6.03 -15.48
CA ARG A 344 5.86 5.79 -16.76
C ARG A 344 6.47 4.40 -16.83
N ASP A 345 6.98 3.87 -15.72
CA ASP A 345 7.56 2.54 -15.65
C ASP A 345 6.52 1.44 -15.93
N ALA A 346 5.24 1.72 -15.66
CA ALA A 346 4.11 0.85 -15.98
C ALA A 346 3.71 0.85 -17.48
N LEU A 347 4.30 1.72 -18.29
CA LEU A 347 3.96 1.81 -19.71
C LEU A 347 4.65 0.71 -20.51
N SER A 348 3.84 0.03 -21.33
CA SER A 348 4.33 -0.90 -22.34
C SER A 348 5.26 -0.19 -23.32
N GLU A 349 6.19 -0.95 -23.90
CA GLU A 349 7.11 -0.43 -24.92
C GLU A 349 6.35 0.19 -26.09
N ALA A 350 5.26 -0.43 -26.54
CA ALA A 350 4.42 0.10 -27.62
C ALA A 350 3.82 1.48 -27.28
N THR A 351 3.36 1.68 -26.05
CA THR A 351 2.84 2.99 -25.62
C THR A 351 3.96 4.03 -25.53
N ARG A 352 5.13 3.67 -24.99
CA ARG A 352 6.30 4.56 -24.92
C ARG A 352 6.76 5.00 -26.31
N LEU A 353 6.85 4.09 -27.27
CA LEU A 353 7.24 4.40 -28.65
C LEU A 353 6.23 5.31 -29.35
N ARG A 354 4.92 5.05 -29.19
CA ARG A 354 3.87 5.94 -29.73
C ARG A 354 3.95 7.35 -29.14
N TYR A 355 4.23 7.46 -27.85
CA TYR A 355 4.41 8.75 -27.19
C TYR A 355 5.65 9.49 -27.68
N ALA A 356 6.80 8.82 -27.75
CA ALA A 356 8.05 9.39 -28.27
C ALA A 356 7.86 9.98 -29.67
N ALA A 357 7.20 9.22 -30.55
CA ALA A 357 6.90 9.63 -31.92
C ALA A 357 6.00 10.88 -31.97
N ARG A 358 4.99 10.99 -31.10
CA ARG A 358 4.10 12.17 -31.03
C ARG A 358 4.82 13.42 -30.53
N MET A 359 5.76 13.27 -29.60
CA MET A 359 6.51 14.39 -29.03
C MET A 359 7.70 14.82 -29.89
N ASN A 360 7.99 14.10 -30.98
CA ASN A 360 9.19 14.30 -31.81
C ASN A 360 10.49 14.21 -30.96
N ILE A 361 10.44 13.42 -29.89
CA ILE A 361 11.54 13.16 -28.96
C ILE A 361 12.16 11.82 -29.37
N SER A 362 13.49 11.72 -29.36
CA SER A 362 14.16 10.45 -29.66
C SER A 362 13.67 9.35 -28.71
N PRO A 363 13.45 8.10 -29.16
CA PRO A 363 13.06 6.99 -28.29
C PRO A 363 13.99 6.81 -27.09
N ALA A 364 15.27 7.16 -27.22
CA ALA A 364 16.29 7.11 -26.16
C ALA A 364 16.15 8.22 -25.09
N SER A 365 15.35 9.26 -25.34
CA SER A 365 15.07 10.38 -24.43
C SER A 365 13.73 10.26 -23.69
N VAL A 366 12.94 9.21 -23.98
CA VAL A 366 11.87 8.77 -23.08
C VAL A 366 12.54 7.86 -22.05
N PRO A 367 12.69 8.30 -20.79
CA PRO A 367 13.38 7.49 -19.79
C PRO A 367 12.59 6.20 -19.60
N ALA A 368 13.21 5.09 -19.99
CA ALA A 368 12.81 3.77 -19.56
C ALA A 368 14.09 3.07 -19.18
N LEU A 369 14.46 3.10 -17.91
CA LEU A 369 15.69 2.46 -17.48
C LEU A 369 15.62 1.87 -16.07
N THR A 370 16.06 0.60 -16.08
CA THR A 370 16.51 -0.29 -15.00
C THR A 370 15.43 -1.11 -14.31
N ASP A 371 15.50 -2.41 -14.61
CA ASP A 371 15.00 -3.50 -13.79
C ASP A 371 15.52 -3.34 -12.35
N PRO A 372 14.66 -3.04 -11.37
CA PRO A 372 15.08 -2.91 -9.98
C PRO A 372 15.49 -4.26 -9.36
N THR A 373 15.25 -5.38 -10.05
CA THR A 373 15.64 -6.73 -9.59
C THR A 373 17.06 -7.13 -9.99
N ALA A 374 17.71 -6.41 -10.91
CA ALA A 374 19.05 -6.73 -11.41
C ALA A 374 20.21 -6.39 -10.44
N ARG A 375 19.93 -5.92 -9.21
CA ARG A 375 20.94 -5.66 -8.17
C ARG A 375 20.72 -6.42 -6.86
N CYS A 376 19.95 -7.50 -6.89
CA CYS A 376 19.84 -8.43 -5.76
C CYS A 376 20.44 -9.80 -6.14
N CYS A 377 21.77 -9.87 -6.10
CA CYS A 377 22.51 -11.12 -5.88
C CYS A 377 23.37 -10.93 -4.62
#